data_AF-A0AAN6ZDP5-F1
#
_entry.id   AF-A0AAN6ZDP5-F1
#
_cell.length_a   1.000
_cell.length_b   1.000
_cell.length_c   1.000
_cell.angle_alpha   90.00
_cell.angle_beta   90.00
_cell.angle_gamma   90.00
#
_symmetry.space_group_name_H-M   'P 1'
#
loop_
_entity.id
_entity.type
_entity.pdbx_description
1 polymer ?
#
loop_
_entity_poly.entity_id
_entity_poly.type
_entity_poly.pdbx_seq_one_letter_code
_entity_poly.pdbx_strand_id
1 'polypeptide(L)'
;MGVIRKKIAARGGEGGVKYVCDVCSADITSTVRIRCAHSACNEYDLCVQCFANGASSNAHQSATHPFRVIEQNSFPIFDREWGADEELLLLEGAEIYGLGSWGDIADHIGGYRHRDEVRDHYLKVYVDSPRFPLPARCSPHDMELATEISREEFQARKKRRIEERRETAKNAPALQPKTKPTASVPSCHEVQGYMPGRLEFETEYANEAEEAVQLMQFDPGDGINPRTGELEPEMELKLTVMEIYNARLTQRVERKKVIFEHNLLDYRENSKNEKKRSKEERELLNKAKPFARMMNHDDFEQFCQGLIDELNLRQAIAQLQEWRSLRIGDLRSGEKYEQEKATRIQKSIPLGSMDRERLATSQRNKQQPPPEPPSGAALLILPELPIRSTAIHGTPNGEPPKAAKAESNGKHANGGSVVVANGTTPTKHKYIPPPIPGLQPMPLSQDNAPDLHLLTPEEAKLCEALRLQPKPYLMIKEQILKEAVKGNGSLKKKQGKEICRLDTQKGGRIFDFMVNAGWVVKA
;
A
#
# COMPACT_ATOMS: atom_id res chain seq x y z
N MET A 1 -35.67 -13.95 17.93
CA MET A 1 -34.31 -14.42 17.60
C MET A 1 -33.59 -14.77 18.89
N GLY A 2 -32.93 -15.93 18.96
CA GLY A 2 -32.21 -16.36 20.17
C GLY A 2 -30.86 -15.64 20.30
N VAL A 3 -30.51 -15.18 21.51
CA VAL A 3 -29.21 -14.55 21.76
C VAL A 3 -28.13 -15.64 21.83
N ILE A 4 -27.29 -15.74 20.80
CA ILE A 4 -26.15 -16.66 20.76
C ILE A 4 -25.14 -16.23 21.84
N ARG A 5 -25.22 -16.85 23.02
CA ARG A 5 -24.26 -16.66 24.10
C ARG A 5 -22.94 -17.32 23.71
N LYS A 6 -22.02 -16.52 23.17
CA LYS A 6 -20.67 -16.95 22.76
C LYS A 6 -19.87 -17.48 23.96
N LYS A 7 -20.02 -18.78 24.27
CA LYS A 7 -19.16 -19.52 25.20
C LYS A 7 -17.73 -19.46 24.63
N ILE A 8 -16.88 -18.63 25.23
CA ILE A 8 -15.46 -18.60 24.89
C ILE A 8 -14.83 -19.87 25.48
N ALA A 9 -14.69 -20.90 24.64
CA ALA A 9 -13.89 -22.07 24.99
C ALA A 9 -12.44 -21.64 25.22
N ALA A 10 -11.80 -22.17 26.28
CA ALA A 10 -10.39 -21.95 26.51
C ALA A 10 -9.57 -22.68 25.42
N ARG A 11 -8.58 -22.00 24.84
CA ARG A 11 -7.70 -22.58 23.80
C ARG A 11 -6.67 -23.55 24.40
N GLY A 12 -7.15 -24.70 24.85
CA GLY A 12 -6.33 -25.90 25.03
C GLY A 12 -6.25 -26.68 23.71
N GLY A 13 -5.15 -27.39 23.46
CA GLY A 13 -4.97 -28.24 22.26
C GLY A 13 -5.76 -29.55 22.28
N GLU A 14 -6.85 -29.60 23.05
CA GLU A 14 -7.68 -30.77 23.32
C GLU A 14 -9.13 -30.36 23.03
N GLY A 15 -9.60 -30.64 21.80
CA GLY A 15 -10.96 -30.34 21.37
C GLY A 15 -12.02 -31.21 22.04
N GLY A 16 -13.28 -30.84 21.84
CA GLY A 16 -14.47 -31.50 22.37
C GLY A 16 -14.89 -31.06 23.77
N VAL A 17 -16.08 -31.52 24.18
CA VAL A 17 -16.57 -31.37 25.56
C VAL A 17 -15.76 -32.30 26.47
N LYS A 18 -15.12 -31.74 27.51
CA LYS A 18 -14.39 -32.54 28.50
C LYS A 18 -15.35 -33.26 29.45
N TYR A 19 -15.13 -34.57 29.62
CA TYR A 19 -15.86 -35.42 30.56
C TYR A 19 -14.92 -35.84 31.69
N VAL A 20 -15.42 -35.76 32.93
CA VAL A 20 -14.68 -36.08 34.17
C VAL A 20 -15.50 -37.06 34.99
N CYS A 21 -14.87 -38.04 35.64
CA CYS A 21 -15.59 -39.01 36.45
C CYS A 21 -16.07 -38.41 37.78
N ASP A 22 -17.38 -38.46 38.05
CA ASP A 22 -18.05 -37.93 39.25
C ASP A 22 -17.67 -38.59 40.60
N VAL A 23 -16.73 -39.53 40.59
CA VAL A 23 -16.24 -40.26 41.78
C VAL A 23 -14.75 -40.03 42.02
N CYS A 24 -13.90 -40.12 40.99
CA CYS A 24 -12.44 -40.05 41.13
C CYS A 24 -11.80 -38.81 40.47
N SER A 25 -12.60 -37.94 39.85
CA SER A 25 -12.14 -36.72 39.14
C SER A 25 -11.14 -36.96 38.00
N ALA A 26 -11.01 -38.20 37.51
CA ALA A 26 -10.18 -38.51 36.34
C ALA A 26 -10.81 -37.99 35.05
N ASP A 27 -9.99 -37.47 34.12
CA ASP A 27 -10.44 -37.15 32.75
C ASP A 27 -10.79 -38.46 32.02
N ILE A 28 -12.04 -38.54 31.57
CA ILE A 28 -12.62 -39.69 30.86
C ILE A 28 -13.02 -39.32 29.43
N THR A 29 -12.72 -38.10 28.96
CA THR A 29 -13.05 -37.59 27.63
C THR A 29 -12.63 -38.55 26.52
N SER A 30 -11.39 -39.07 26.61
CA SER A 30 -10.80 -40.02 25.66
C SER A 30 -10.76 -41.45 26.23
N THR A 31 -11.83 -41.88 26.90
CA THR A 31 -12.03 -43.27 27.38
C THR A 31 -13.46 -43.74 27.12
N VAL A 32 -13.73 -45.05 27.24
CA VAL A 32 -15.13 -45.53 27.34
C VAL A 32 -15.67 -45.11 28.71
N ARG A 33 -16.82 -44.44 28.74
CA ARG A 33 -17.46 -43.98 29.99
C ARG A 33 -18.86 -44.55 30.16
N ILE A 34 -19.31 -44.62 31.40
CA ILE A 34 -20.58 -45.24 31.77
C ILE A 34 -21.50 -44.16 32.33
N ARG A 35 -22.49 -43.77 31.54
CA ARG A 35 -23.44 -42.70 31.87
C ARG A 35 -24.63 -43.26 32.63
N CYS A 36 -25.00 -42.64 33.75
CA CYS A 36 -26.23 -43.00 34.44
C CYS A 36 -27.46 -42.68 33.57
N ALA A 37 -28.44 -43.59 33.54
CA ALA A 37 -29.68 -43.45 32.79
C ALA A 37 -30.91 -43.18 33.68
N HIS A 38 -30.76 -43.24 35.00
CA HIS A 38 -31.85 -42.90 35.94
C HIS A 38 -32.09 -41.39 36.00
N SER A 39 -33.35 -40.99 35.93
CA SER A 39 -33.85 -39.63 36.22
C SER A 39 -33.38 -38.99 37.54
N ALA A 40 -32.90 -39.77 38.51
CA ALA A 40 -32.31 -39.26 39.75
C ALA A 40 -30.90 -38.67 39.57
N CYS A 41 -30.25 -38.89 38.42
CA CYS A 41 -28.93 -38.38 38.10
C CYS A 41 -28.97 -37.55 36.81
N ASN A 42 -28.61 -36.26 36.89
CA ASN A 42 -28.36 -35.44 35.71
C ASN A 42 -26.87 -35.49 35.35
N GLU A 43 -26.57 -35.70 34.06
CA GLU A 43 -25.22 -35.65 33.45
C GLU A 43 -24.09 -36.48 34.11
N TYR A 44 -24.43 -37.43 34.98
CA TYR A 44 -23.49 -38.23 35.78
C TYR A 44 -22.76 -39.31 34.96
N ASP A 45 -21.43 -39.20 34.85
CA ASP A 45 -20.54 -40.07 34.08
C ASP A 45 -19.48 -40.75 34.96
N LEU A 46 -19.34 -42.07 34.81
CA LEU A 46 -18.36 -42.91 35.52
C LEU A 46 -17.25 -43.41 34.59
N CYS A 47 -16.02 -43.52 35.12
CA CYS A 47 -14.99 -44.35 34.51
C CYS A 47 -15.30 -45.83 34.76
N VAL A 48 -14.82 -46.72 33.87
CA VAL A 48 -15.06 -48.17 33.95
C VAL A 48 -14.63 -48.75 35.31
N GLN A 49 -13.53 -48.26 35.89
CA GLN A 49 -13.03 -48.73 37.19
C GLN A 49 -13.95 -48.34 38.37
N CYS A 50 -14.44 -47.10 38.42
CA CYS A 50 -15.37 -46.68 39.47
C CYS A 50 -16.70 -47.42 39.37
N PHE A 51 -17.21 -47.64 38.15
CA PHE A 51 -18.40 -48.45 37.94
C PHE A 51 -18.21 -49.92 38.33
N ALA A 52 -17.10 -50.56 37.91
CA ALA A 52 -16.80 -51.95 38.25
C ALA A 52 -16.60 -52.17 39.77
N ASN A 53 -16.06 -51.17 40.47
CA ASN A 53 -15.94 -51.17 41.93
C ASN A 53 -17.26 -50.82 42.65
N GLY A 54 -18.36 -50.61 41.93
CA GLY A 54 -19.66 -50.22 42.48
C GLY A 54 -19.67 -48.85 43.16
N ALA A 55 -18.71 -47.98 42.87
CA ALA A 55 -18.55 -46.72 43.57
C ALA A 55 -19.63 -45.69 43.20
N SER A 56 -20.13 -44.97 44.20
CA SER A 56 -21.29 -44.08 44.10
C SER A 56 -21.07 -42.77 44.84
N SER A 57 -21.44 -41.65 44.24
CA SER A 57 -21.44 -40.32 44.87
C SER A 57 -22.80 -39.62 44.73
N ASN A 58 -23.11 -38.71 45.64
CA ASN A 58 -24.36 -37.95 45.68
C ASN A 58 -25.61 -38.86 45.64
N ALA A 59 -26.57 -38.57 44.76
CA ALA A 59 -27.80 -39.35 44.59
C ALA A 59 -27.68 -40.52 43.59
N HIS A 60 -26.47 -40.85 43.12
CA HIS A 60 -26.26 -42.03 42.27
C HIS A 60 -26.17 -43.30 43.11
N GLN A 61 -26.82 -44.39 42.68
CA GLN A 61 -26.73 -45.70 43.33
C GLN A 61 -26.40 -46.80 42.32
N SER A 62 -25.15 -47.24 42.33
CA SER A 62 -24.51 -48.13 41.35
C SER A 62 -25.21 -49.48 41.18
N ALA A 63 -25.84 -50.01 42.22
CA ALA A 63 -26.51 -51.32 42.21
C ALA A 63 -27.93 -51.30 41.63
N THR A 64 -28.56 -50.12 41.51
CA THR A 64 -30.00 -49.97 41.18
C THR A 64 -30.25 -49.06 39.99
N HIS A 65 -29.31 -48.18 39.63
CA HIS A 65 -29.48 -47.24 38.53
C HIS A 65 -29.18 -47.91 37.17
N PRO A 66 -30.09 -47.86 36.18
CA PRO A 66 -29.74 -48.24 34.80
C PRO A 66 -28.63 -47.32 34.26
N PHE A 67 -27.82 -47.85 33.34
CA PHE A 67 -26.68 -47.15 32.75
C PHE A 67 -26.64 -47.30 31.22
N ARG A 68 -25.83 -46.47 30.56
CA ARG A 68 -25.47 -46.58 29.13
C ARG A 68 -23.96 -46.58 29.01
N VAL A 69 -23.41 -47.53 28.24
CA VAL A 69 -22.01 -47.49 27.83
C VAL A 69 -21.88 -46.48 26.70
N ILE A 70 -21.04 -45.45 26.90
CA ILE A 70 -20.73 -44.44 25.91
C ILE A 70 -19.32 -44.72 25.40
N GLU A 71 -19.25 -45.23 24.18
CA GLU A 71 -18.00 -45.49 23.48
C GLU A 71 -17.54 -44.26 22.68
N GLN A 72 -16.27 -44.27 22.25
CA GLN A 72 -15.68 -43.16 21.49
C GLN A 72 -16.12 -43.10 20.02
N ASN A 73 -16.89 -44.06 19.50
CA ASN A 73 -17.36 -44.11 18.11
C ASN A 73 -16.29 -43.85 17.02
N SER A 74 -15.01 -44.10 17.32
CA SER A 74 -13.88 -43.89 16.40
C SER A 74 -13.81 -45.00 15.35
N PHE A 75 -14.74 -44.99 14.41
CA PHE A 75 -14.82 -45.82 13.22
C PHE A 75 -15.32 -44.97 12.03
N PRO A 76 -14.96 -45.28 10.78
CA PRO A 76 -15.31 -44.44 9.63
C PRO A 76 -16.76 -44.67 9.18
N ILE A 77 -17.47 -43.60 8.83
CA ILE A 77 -18.87 -43.65 8.35
C ILE A 77 -19.07 -43.03 6.97
N PHE A 78 -18.47 -41.87 6.68
CA PHE A 78 -18.64 -41.17 5.40
C PHE A 78 -17.35 -41.08 4.60
N ASP A 79 -16.21 -40.81 5.26
CA ASP A 79 -14.88 -40.84 4.66
C ASP A 79 -13.97 -41.83 5.41
N ARG A 80 -12.98 -42.40 4.71
CA ARG A 80 -12.03 -43.38 5.25
C ARG A 80 -11.05 -42.76 6.27
N GLU A 81 -10.91 -41.44 6.29
CA GLU A 81 -10.06 -40.73 7.26
C GLU A 81 -10.83 -40.08 8.42
N TRP A 82 -12.16 -40.06 8.41
CA TRP A 82 -12.98 -39.36 9.40
C TRP A 82 -13.79 -40.33 10.25
N GLY A 83 -13.64 -40.24 11.58
CA GLY A 83 -14.39 -41.06 12.52
C GLY A 83 -15.77 -40.47 12.79
N ALA A 84 -16.76 -41.30 13.15
CA ALA A 84 -18.09 -40.82 13.53
C ALA A 84 -18.07 -39.87 14.75
N ASP A 85 -17.00 -39.91 15.55
CA ASP A 85 -16.69 -38.91 16.57
C ASP A 85 -16.29 -37.53 16.00
N GLU A 86 -15.44 -37.51 14.98
CA GLU A 86 -15.04 -36.27 14.30
C GLU A 86 -16.19 -35.66 13.47
N GLU A 87 -17.04 -36.50 12.87
CA GLU A 87 -18.24 -36.09 12.14
C GLU A 87 -19.31 -35.48 13.07
N LEU A 88 -19.52 -36.07 14.27
CA LEU A 88 -20.44 -35.51 15.26
C LEU A 88 -19.96 -34.16 15.80
N LEU A 89 -18.67 -34.05 16.15
CA LEU A 89 -18.06 -32.80 16.61
C LEU A 89 -18.02 -31.72 15.51
N LEU A 90 -17.94 -32.09 14.24
CA LEU A 90 -18.07 -31.15 13.12
C LEU A 90 -19.45 -30.49 13.10
N LEU A 91 -20.51 -31.28 13.28
CA LEU A 91 -21.89 -30.77 13.30
C LEU A 91 -22.21 -29.99 14.59
N GLU A 92 -21.78 -30.48 15.76
CA GLU A 92 -21.89 -29.75 17.04
C GLU A 92 -21.15 -28.40 16.97
N GLY A 93 -19.92 -28.39 16.42
CA GLY A 93 -19.17 -27.17 16.19
C GLY A 93 -19.86 -26.19 15.22
N ALA A 94 -20.46 -26.70 14.14
CA ALA A 94 -21.21 -25.86 13.20
C ALA A 94 -22.47 -25.23 13.84
N GLU A 95 -23.14 -25.92 14.76
CA GLU A 95 -24.26 -25.37 15.54
C GLU A 95 -23.79 -24.32 16.58
N ILE A 96 -22.72 -24.62 17.33
CA ILE A 96 -22.24 -23.76 18.43
C ILE A 96 -21.55 -22.48 17.95
N TYR A 97 -20.67 -22.58 16.94
CA TYR A 97 -19.85 -21.45 16.47
C TYR A 97 -20.39 -20.78 15.20
N GLY A 98 -21.37 -21.41 14.55
CA GLY A 98 -21.92 -20.98 13.26
C GLY A 98 -21.15 -21.55 12.08
N LEU A 99 -21.89 -22.14 11.14
CA LEU A 99 -21.35 -22.69 9.90
C LEU A 99 -20.52 -21.64 9.15
N GLY A 100 -19.28 -22.00 8.80
CA GLY A 100 -18.31 -21.08 8.19
C GLY A 100 -17.19 -20.63 9.12
N SER A 101 -17.32 -20.73 10.46
CA SER A 101 -16.19 -20.47 11.37
C SER A 101 -15.21 -21.64 11.47
N TRP A 102 -14.68 -22.08 10.31
CA TRP A 102 -13.87 -23.29 10.16
C TRP A 102 -12.62 -23.35 11.05
N GLY A 103 -12.16 -22.22 11.60
CA GLY A 103 -11.11 -22.19 12.62
C GLY A 103 -11.61 -22.68 13.98
N ASP A 104 -12.67 -22.05 14.51
CA ASP A 104 -13.27 -22.43 15.79
C ASP A 104 -13.83 -23.87 15.75
N ILE A 105 -14.37 -24.29 14.59
CA ILE A 105 -14.87 -25.65 14.36
C ILE A 105 -13.72 -26.67 14.34
N ALA A 106 -12.58 -26.36 13.72
CA ALA A 106 -11.40 -27.24 13.75
C ALA A 106 -10.81 -27.37 15.16
N ASP A 107 -10.73 -26.27 15.91
CA ASP A 107 -10.32 -26.28 17.32
C ASP A 107 -11.29 -27.12 18.19
N HIS A 108 -12.60 -27.09 17.89
CA HIS A 108 -13.63 -27.88 18.58
C HIS A 108 -13.57 -29.38 18.26
N ILE A 109 -13.32 -29.79 17.00
CA ILE A 109 -13.09 -31.20 16.65
C ILE A 109 -11.78 -31.71 17.27
N GLY A 110 -10.76 -30.84 17.35
CA GLY A 110 -9.44 -31.19 17.84
C GLY A 110 -8.66 -32.08 16.88
N GLY A 111 -7.88 -33.02 17.41
CA GLY A 111 -7.12 -34.00 16.62
C GLY A 111 -6.09 -33.41 15.65
N TYR A 112 -5.71 -32.14 15.81
CA TYR A 112 -4.88 -31.36 14.89
C TYR A 112 -5.44 -31.32 13.44
N ARG A 113 -6.76 -31.30 13.27
CA ARG A 113 -7.39 -30.95 11.98
C ARG A 113 -7.07 -29.49 11.59
N HIS A 114 -7.12 -29.16 10.31
CA HIS A 114 -6.89 -27.79 9.82
C HIS A 114 -8.17 -27.17 9.25
N ARG A 115 -8.34 -25.85 9.39
CA ARG A 115 -9.60 -25.16 8.99
C ARG A 115 -10.02 -25.42 7.53
N ASP A 116 -9.06 -25.54 6.63
CA ASP A 116 -9.32 -25.76 5.21
C ASP A 116 -9.68 -27.24 4.93
N GLU A 117 -9.00 -28.19 5.60
CA GLU A 117 -9.36 -29.62 5.62
C GLU A 117 -10.79 -29.86 6.16
N VAL A 118 -11.18 -29.13 7.22
CA VAL A 118 -12.53 -29.22 7.81
C VAL A 118 -13.60 -28.63 6.88
N ARG A 119 -13.33 -27.48 6.24
CA ARG A 119 -14.21 -26.90 5.21
C ARG A 119 -14.40 -27.88 4.05
N ASP A 120 -13.31 -28.37 3.47
CA ASP A 120 -13.34 -29.13 2.23
C ASP A 120 -13.99 -30.51 2.44
N HIS A 121 -13.82 -31.11 3.63
CA HIS A 121 -14.58 -32.29 4.04
C HIS A 121 -16.09 -32.00 4.16
N TYR A 122 -16.48 -30.91 4.84
CA TYR A 122 -17.90 -30.57 4.99
C TYR A 122 -18.59 -30.35 3.63
N LEU A 123 -17.95 -29.60 2.73
CA LEU A 123 -18.47 -29.38 1.38
C LEU A 123 -18.64 -30.71 0.63
N LYS A 124 -17.56 -31.50 0.53
CA LYS A 124 -17.53 -32.80 -0.17
C LYS A 124 -18.57 -33.80 0.34
N VAL A 125 -18.78 -33.90 1.66
CA VAL A 125 -19.58 -34.97 2.29
C VAL A 125 -21.03 -34.58 2.51
N TYR A 126 -21.31 -33.31 2.84
CA TYR A 126 -22.64 -32.85 3.22
C TYR A 126 -23.30 -32.00 2.12
N VAL A 127 -22.54 -31.11 1.45
CA VAL A 127 -23.09 -30.17 0.45
C VAL A 127 -23.14 -30.79 -0.94
N ASP A 128 -22.02 -31.34 -1.42
CA ASP A 128 -21.88 -32.00 -2.73
C ASP A 128 -22.48 -33.42 -2.75
N SER A 129 -23.27 -33.77 -1.73
CA SER A 129 -23.92 -35.08 -1.59
C SER A 129 -25.03 -35.26 -2.64
N PRO A 130 -25.08 -36.41 -3.35
CA PRO A 130 -26.20 -36.75 -4.23
C PRO A 130 -27.52 -36.99 -3.46
N ARG A 131 -27.50 -36.92 -2.12
CA ARG A 131 -28.68 -37.03 -1.24
C ARG A 131 -28.86 -35.81 -0.32
N PHE A 132 -28.33 -34.64 -0.71
CA PHE A 132 -28.53 -33.37 -0.01
C PHE A 132 -30.00 -33.18 0.44
N PRO A 133 -30.28 -32.81 1.71
CA PRO A 133 -29.36 -32.30 2.73
C PRO A 133 -28.61 -33.36 3.56
N LEU A 134 -28.69 -34.66 3.22
CA LEU A 134 -28.03 -35.74 3.97
C LEU A 134 -26.79 -36.28 3.23
N PRO A 135 -25.75 -36.76 3.96
CA PRO A 135 -24.59 -37.41 3.36
C PRO A 135 -24.93 -38.63 2.50
N ALA A 136 -24.07 -38.92 1.52
CA ALA A 136 -24.26 -39.99 0.53
C ALA A 136 -24.53 -41.38 1.15
N ARG A 137 -24.03 -41.63 2.38
CA ARG A 137 -24.15 -42.88 3.15
C ARG A 137 -24.99 -42.77 4.44
N CYS A 138 -25.91 -41.80 4.52
CA CYS A 138 -26.72 -41.52 5.73
C CYS A 138 -27.83 -42.57 6.04
N SER A 139 -27.63 -43.86 5.74
CA SER A 139 -28.56 -44.94 6.09
C SER A 139 -28.11 -45.64 7.38
N PRO A 140 -28.97 -45.83 8.40
CA PRO A 140 -28.63 -46.59 9.60
C PRO A 140 -28.25 -48.06 9.37
N HIS A 141 -28.40 -48.57 8.14
CA HIS A 141 -28.04 -49.93 7.73
C HIS A 141 -26.79 -49.98 6.83
N ASP A 142 -26.23 -48.83 6.43
CA ASP A 142 -25.00 -48.75 5.63
C ASP A 142 -23.78 -48.81 6.57
N MET A 143 -23.31 -50.03 6.80
CA MET A 143 -22.14 -50.32 7.63
C MET A 143 -20.91 -50.72 6.79
N GLU A 144 -20.90 -50.43 5.49
CA GLU A 144 -19.83 -50.89 4.56
C GLU A 144 -18.45 -50.40 5.01
N LEU A 145 -18.25 -49.08 5.15
CA LEU A 145 -16.97 -48.50 5.59
C LEU A 145 -16.53 -48.98 6.98
N ALA A 146 -17.49 -49.14 7.89
CA ALA A 146 -17.26 -49.61 9.27
C ALA A 146 -16.92 -51.11 9.35
N THR A 147 -17.18 -51.87 8.28
CA THR A 147 -16.85 -53.30 8.16
C THR A 147 -15.58 -53.51 7.33
N GLU A 148 -15.32 -52.65 6.34
CA GLU A 148 -14.09 -52.68 5.51
C GLU A 148 -12.80 -52.43 6.31
N ILE A 149 -12.84 -51.51 7.29
CA ILE A 149 -11.67 -51.11 8.08
C ILE A 149 -11.91 -51.49 9.53
N SER A 150 -11.06 -52.35 10.09
CA SER A 150 -11.21 -52.74 11.50
C SER A 150 -11.08 -51.53 12.42
N ARG A 151 -11.88 -51.52 13.49
CA ARG A 151 -11.89 -50.44 14.50
C ARG A 151 -10.49 -50.19 15.08
N GLU A 152 -9.76 -51.25 15.35
CA GLU A 152 -8.40 -51.22 15.90
C GLU A 152 -7.41 -50.57 14.91
N GLU A 153 -7.51 -50.93 13.61
CA GLU A 153 -6.69 -50.31 12.58
C GLU A 153 -7.04 -48.83 12.38
N PHE A 154 -8.32 -48.47 12.37
CA PHE A 154 -8.75 -47.08 12.26
C PHE A 154 -8.25 -46.25 13.46
N GLN A 155 -8.36 -46.78 14.69
CA GLN A 155 -7.84 -46.13 15.89
C GLN A 155 -6.31 -45.99 15.85
N ALA A 156 -5.58 -47.00 15.35
CA ALA A 156 -4.12 -46.91 15.16
C ALA A 156 -3.73 -45.84 14.11
N ARG A 157 -4.45 -45.78 12.98
CA ARG A 157 -4.29 -44.75 11.94
C ARG A 157 -4.59 -43.34 12.50
N LYS A 158 -5.70 -43.16 13.23
CA LYS A 158 -6.10 -41.90 13.87
C LYS A 158 -5.06 -41.45 14.92
N LYS A 159 -4.58 -42.36 15.76
CA LYS A 159 -3.51 -42.07 16.74
C LYS A 159 -2.22 -41.61 16.04
N ARG A 160 -1.75 -42.34 15.01
CA ARG A 160 -0.54 -41.98 14.26
C ARG A 160 -0.64 -40.58 13.65
N ARG A 161 -1.78 -40.25 13.02
CA ARG A 161 -2.05 -38.90 12.48
C ARG A 161 -1.94 -37.81 13.55
N ILE A 162 -2.55 -38.03 14.72
CA ILE A 162 -2.54 -37.06 15.83
C ILE A 162 -1.12 -36.89 16.38
N GLU A 163 -0.35 -37.98 16.50
CA GLU A 163 1.02 -37.98 16.99
C GLU A 163 1.97 -37.26 16.03
N GLU A 164 1.92 -37.59 14.73
CA GLU A 164 2.67 -36.94 13.65
C GLU A 164 2.38 -35.43 13.56
N ARG A 165 1.10 -35.03 13.55
CA ARG A 165 0.71 -33.61 13.51
C ARG A 165 1.07 -32.86 14.80
N ARG A 166 1.10 -33.55 15.95
CA ARG A 166 1.59 -33.00 17.22
C ARG A 166 3.10 -32.81 17.24
N GLU A 167 3.86 -33.65 16.54
CA GLU A 167 5.30 -33.47 16.37
C GLU A 167 5.64 -32.37 15.38
N THR A 168 4.96 -32.26 14.24
CA THR A 168 5.16 -31.12 13.32
C THR A 168 4.77 -29.79 13.99
N ALA A 169 3.71 -29.76 14.81
CA ALA A 169 3.34 -28.58 15.59
C ALA A 169 4.36 -28.19 16.69
N LYS A 170 5.10 -29.16 17.26
CA LYS A 170 6.22 -28.88 18.20
C LYS A 170 7.49 -28.41 17.49
N ASN A 171 7.76 -28.97 16.31
CA ASN A 171 8.97 -28.71 15.54
C ASN A 171 8.82 -27.47 14.62
N ALA A 172 7.61 -26.95 14.45
CA ALA A 172 7.37 -25.69 13.76
C ALA A 172 8.08 -24.53 14.50
N PRO A 173 8.85 -23.68 13.79
CA PRO A 173 9.47 -22.51 14.42
C PRO A 173 8.38 -21.60 14.97
N ALA A 174 8.60 -21.08 16.18
CA ALA A 174 7.62 -20.23 16.85
C ALA A 174 7.29 -19.00 15.98
N LEU A 175 6.10 -19.02 15.38
CA LEU A 175 5.54 -17.89 14.65
C LEU A 175 5.60 -16.67 15.56
N GLN A 176 6.25 -15.59 15.09
CA GLN A 176 6.28 -14.32 15.80
C GLN A 176 4.84 -13.96 16.23
N PRO A 177 4.63 -13.50 17.47
CA PRO A 177 3.29 -13.31 18.00
C PRO A 177 2.54 -12.35 17.09
N LYS A 178 1.57 -12.88 16.32
CA LYS A 178 0.80 -12.11 15.35
C LYS A 178 0.27 -10.88 16.07
N THR A 179 0.71 -9.70 15.64
CA THR A 179 0.22 -8.41 16.16
C THR A 179 -1.29 -8.48 16.17
N LYS A 180 -1.90 -8.30 17.36
CA LYS A 180 -3.31 -8.63 17.62
C LYS A 180 -4.15 -8.12 16.44
N PRO A 181 -4.91 -8.99 15.74
CA PRO A 181 -5.54 -8.62 14.48
C PRO A 181 -6.35 -7.35 14.70
N THR A 182 -6.02 -6.31 13.92
CA THR A 182 -6.36 -4.91 14.23
C THR A 182 -7.85 -4.76 14.45
N ALA A 183 -8.26 -4.71 15.72
CA ALA A 183 -9.66 -4.69 16.09
C ALA A 183 -10.32 -3.44 15.50
N SER A 184 -11.54 -3.58 14.99
CA SER A 184 -12.33 -2.48 14.41
C SER A 184 -12.88 -1.56 15.50
N VAL A 185 -11.97 -1.00 16.31
CA VAL A 185 -12.20 -0.09 17.43
C VAL A 185 -11.48 1.22 17.07
N PRO A 186 -12.17 2.39 17.04
CA PRO A 186 -11.60 3.67 16.58
C PRO A 186 -10.33 4.17 17.30
N SER A 187 -9.97 3.55 18.43
CA SER A 187 -8.80 3.86 19.27
C SER A 187 -7.52 3.08 18.88
N CYS A 188 -7.56 2.23 17.84
CA CYS A 188 -6.47 1.31 17.49
C CYS A 188 -5.58 1.75 16.31
N HIS A 189 -5.73 2.97 15.79
CA HIS A 189 -4.93 3.48 14.66
C HIS A 189 -4.18 4.78 15.00
N GLU A 190 -3.17 5.14 14.20
CA GLU A 190 -2.44 6.43 14.35
C GLU A 190 -3.28 7.66 14.00
N VAL A 191 -4.40 7.45 13.31
CA VAL A 191 -5.37 8.48 12.91
C VAL A 191 -6.63 8.26 13.71
N GLN A 192 -6.98 9.22 14.56
CA GLN A 192 -8.18 9.18 15.40
C GLN A 192 -9.45 9.01 14.55
N GLY A 193 -10.34 8.09 14.95
CA GLY A 193 -11.59 7.83 14.25
C GLY A 193 -11.45 6.98 12.99
N TYR A 194 -10.24 6.66 12.50
CA TYR A 194 -10.07 5.75 11.37
C TYR A 194 -10.16 4.28 11.81
N MET A 195 -10.84 3.45 11.02
CA MET A 195 -11.15 2.05 11.32
C MET A 195 -10.52 1.11 10.26
N PRO A 196 -9.28 0.61 10.49
CA PRO A 196 -8.50 -0.08 9.45
C PRO A 196 -9.17 -1.32 8.85
N GLY A 197 -9.92 -2.07 9.67
CA GLY A 197 -10.65 -3.26 9.21
C GLY A 197 -11.88 -2.98 8.33
N ARG A 198 -12.27 -1.71 8.12
CA ARG A 198 -13.39 -1.31 7.24
C ARG A 198 -13.03 -0.26 6.18
N LEU A 199 -11.84 0.35 6.24
CA LEU A 199 -11.43 1.47 5.36
C LEU A 199 -12.36 2.70 5.48
N GLU A 200 -12.82 2.95 6.71
CA GLU A 200 -13.84 3.95 7.07
C GLU A 200 -13.39 4.88 8.18
N PHE A 201 -14.02 6.05 8.25
CA PHE A 201 -13.92 6.98 9.36
C PHE A 201 -15.18 6.95 10.23
N GLU A 202 -15.02 7.19 11.53
CA GLU A 202 -16.10 7.29 12.53
C GLU A 202 -17.00 8.51 12.31
N THR A 203 -16.47 9.53 11.62
CA THR A 203 -17.24 10.64 11.07
C THR A 203 -16.75 10.84 9.63
N GLU A 204 -17.63 10.65 8.67
CA GLU A 204 -17.30 10.68 7.25
C GLU A 204 -17.36 12.10 6.67
N TYR A 205 -16.84 12.31 5.46
CA TYR A 205 -16.97 13.61 4.80
C TYR A 205 -18.44 13.91 4.44
N ALA A 206 -18.91 15.09 4.84
CA ALA A 206 -20.30 15.52 4.77
C ALA A 206 -21.24 14.50 5.45
N ASN A 207 -21.03 14.27 6.75
CA ASN A 207 -21.84 13.33 7.55
C ASN A 207 -23.27 13.86 7.74
N GLU A 208 -23.42 15.19 7.79
CA GLU A 208 -24.70 15.90 7.87
C GLU A 208 -25.62 15.64 6.65
N ALA A 209 -25.06 15.16 5.53
CA ALA A 209 -25.85 14.77 4.36
C ALA A 209 -26.72 13.52 4.61
N GLU A 210 -26.35 12.68 5.59
CA GLU A 210 -27.13 11.50 5.99
C GLU A 210 -28.39 11.91 6.77
N GLU A 211 -28.33 13.01 7.54
CA GLU A 211 -29.48 13.52 8.31
C GLU A 211 -30.66 13.91 7.41
N ALA A 212 -30.37 14.38 6.20
CA ALA A 212 -31.37 14.77 5.21
C ALA A 212 -32.10 13.57 4.57
N VAL A 213 -31.44 12.41 4.45
CA VAL A 213 -32.01 11.19 3.84
C VAL A 213 -32.57 10.18 4.85
N GLN A 214 -32.16 10.25 6.12
CA GLN A 214 -32.51 9.24 7.16
C GLN A 214 -34.01 9.02 7.38
N LEU A 215 -34.86 10.02 7.06
CA LEU A 215 -36.32 9.97 7.21
C LEU A 215 -37.07 9.86 5.87
N MET A 216 -36.37 9.76 4.72
CA MET A 216 -37.04 9.57 3.43
C MET A 216 -37.65 8.18 3.32
N GLN A 217 -38.85 8.13 2.77
CA GLN A 217 -39.59 6.90 2.50
C GLN A 217 -40.15 6.97 1.08
N PHE A 218 -40.14 5.82 0.40
CA PHE A 218 -40.58 5.64 -0.98
C PHE A 218 -41.51 4.42 -1.02
N ASP A 219 -42.82 4.65 -0.97
CA ASP A 219 -43.80 3.56 -1.03
C ASP A 219 -44.09 3.13 -2.48
N PRO A 220 -44.34 1.83 -2.74
CA PRO A 220 -44.63 1.36 -4.10
C PRO A 220 -45.91 1.98 -4.68
N GLY A 221 -45.74 2.89 -5.64
CA GLY A 221 -46.82 3.66 -6.26
C GLY A 221 -46.98 5.09 -5.73
N ASP A 222 -46.17 5.51 -4.76
CA ASP A 222 -46.04 6.93 -4.39
C ASP A 222 -45.46 7.76 -5.54
N GLY A 223 -45.74 9.05 -5.54
CA GLY A 223 -45.12 10.02 -6.44
C GLY A 223 -45.62 10.05 -7.89
N ILE A 224 -46.63 9.27 -8.28
CA ILE A 224 -47.30 9.40 -9.59
C ILE A 224 -48.74 9.88 -9.37
N ASN A 225 -49.10 11.02 -9.95
CA ASN A 225 -50.44 11.60 -9.81
C ASN A 225 -51.50 10.68 -10.45
N PRO A 226 -52.49 10.14 -9.70
CA PRO A 226 -53.46 9.19 -10.24
C PRO A 226 -54.44 9.74 -11.28
N ARG A 227 -54.39 11.04 -11.60
CA ARG A 227 -55.26 11.71 -12.59
C ARG A 227 -54.51 12.27 -13.80
N THR A 228 -53.26 12.71 -13.66
CA THR A 228 -52.46 13.19 -14.81
C THR A 228 -51.39 12.20 -15.28
N GLY A 229 -50.98 11.24 -14.43
CA GLY A 229 -49.87 10.34 -14.71
C GLY A 229 -48.49 11.00 -14.64
N GLU A 230 -48.43 12.27 -14.25
CA GLU A 230 -47.19 13.03 -14.05
C GLU A 230 -46.59 12.74 -12.67
N LEU A 231 -45.31 13.08 -12.50
CA LEU A 231 -44.59 12.89 -11.25
C LEU A 231 -44.97 14.00 -10.26
N GLU A 232 -45.34 13.64 -9.02
CA GLU A 232 -45.72 14.62 -7.99
C GLU A 232 -44.50 15.46 -7.57
N PRO A 233 -44.64 16.79 -7.34
CA PRO A 233 -43.52 17.66 -6.94
C PRO A 233 -42.81 17.23 -5.65
N GLU A 234 -43.50 16.51 -4.75
CA GLU A 234 -42.86 15.92 -3.56
C GLU A 234 -41.87 14.82 -3.94
N MET A 235 -42.18 13.99 -4.94
CA MET A 235 -41.28 12.95 -5.44
C MET A 235 -40.11 13.56 -6.22
N GLU A 236 -40.36 14.60 -7.01
CA GLU A 236 -39.29 15.36 -7.68
C GLU A 236 -38.30 15.96 -6.66
N LEU A 237 -38.81 16.49 -5.54
CA LEU A 237 -37.99 16.98 -4.44
C LEU A 237 -37.22 15.84 -3.74
N LYS A 238 -37.86 14.70 -3.41
CA LYS A 238 -37.20 13.51 -2.83
C LYS A 238 -36.04 13.05 -3.72
N LEU A 239 -36.26 12.94 -5.03
CA LEU A 239 -35.25 12.57 -6.02
C LEU A 239 -34.12 13.60 -6.09
N THR A 240 -34.43 14.89 -6.14
CA THR A 240 -33.44 15.98 -6.17
C THR A 240 -32.51 15.95 -4.95
N VAL A 241 -33.04 15.71 -3.75
CA VAL A 241 -32.22 15.62 -2.54
C VAL A 241 -31.39 14.32 -2.54
N MET A 242 -31.89 13.23 -3.12
CA MET A 242 -31.13 11.99 -3.32
C MET A 242 -29.98 12.17 -4.33
N GLU A 243 -30.15 12.96 -5.39
CA GLU A 243 -29.06 13.35 -6.30
C GLU A 243 -27.97 14.16 -5.58
N ILE A 244 -28.37 15.13 -4.75
CA ILE A 244 -27.45 15.91 -3.90
C ILE A 244 -26.68 14.98 -2.95
N TYR A 245 -27.35 14.00 -2.33
CA TYR A 245 -26.73 13.00 -1.47
C TYR A 245 -25.72 12.12 -2.24
N ASN A 246 -26.09 11.63 -3.43
CA ASN A 246 -25.18 10.86 -4.31
C ASN A 246 -23.95 11.67 -4.75
N ALA A 247 -24.10 12.98 -4.97
CA ALA A 247 -22.97 13.87 -5.23
C ALA A 247 -22.05 14.02 -3.99
N ARG A 248 -22.60 14.02 -2.77
CA ARG A 248 -21.80 13.97 -1.52
C ARG A 248 -21.07 12.64 -1.34
N LEU A 249 -21.74 11.51 -1.58
CA LEU A 249 -21.09 10.20 -1.57
C LEU A 249 -19.95 10.11 -2.58
N THR A 250 -20.12 10.66 -3.79
CA THR A 250 -19.06 10.72 -4.81
C THR A 250 -17.85 11.52 -4.30
N GLN A 251 -18.08 12.73 -3.74
CA GLN A 251 -17.02 13.54 -3.12
C GLN A 251 -16.34 12.85 -1.92
N ARG A 252 -17.07 12.04 -1.16
CA ARG A 252 -16.55 11.23 -0.04
C ARG A 252 -15.62 10.12 -0.55
N VAL A 253 -16.01 9.41 -1.62
CA VAL A 253 -15.19 8.38 -2.28
C VAL A 253 -13.92 8.99 -2.91
N GLU A 254 -14.03 10.11 -3.62
CA GLU A 254 -12.85 10.84 -4.16
C GLU A 254 -11.84 11.21 -3.07
N ARG A 255 -12.33 11.78 -1.95
CA ARG A 255 -11.48 12.15 -0.81
C ARG A 255 -10.80 10.94 -0.18
N LYS A 256 -11.53 9.82 -0.02
CA LYS A 256 -10.95 8.55 0.43
C LYS A 256 -9.85 8.08 -0.53
N LYS A 257 -10.09 8.09 -1.85
CA LYS A 257 -9.08 7.70 -2.85
C LYS A 257 -7.77 8.47 -2.63
N VAL A 258 -7.82 9.80 -2.55
CA VAL A 258 -6.63 10.64 -2.35
C VAL A 258 -5.94 10.36 -1.01
N ILE A 259 -6.69 10.08 0.07
CA ILE A 259 -6.12 9.73 1.39
C ILE A 259 -5.35 8.41 1.35
N PHE A 260 -5.91 7.38 0.68
CA PHE A 260 -5.26 6.07 0.55
C PHE A 260 -4.09 6.09 -0.44
N GLU A 261 -4.29 6.68 -1.61
CA GLU A 261 -3.32 6.72 -2.71
C GLU A 261 -2.02 7.43 -2.32
N HIS A 262 -2.12 8.55 -1.60
CA HIS A 262 -0.95 9.30 -1.12
C HIS A 262 -0.47 8.89 0.28
N ASN A 263 -0.89 7.72 0.79
CA ASN A 263 -0.49 7.17 2.10
C ASN A 263 -0.64 8.18 3.26
N LEU A 264 -1.68 9.02 3.24
CA LEU A 264 -1.87 10.10 4.21
C LEU A 264 -2.26 9.61 5.62
N LEU A 265 -2.56 8.31 5.75
CA LEU A 265 -2.85 7.64 7.02
C LEU A 265 -1.60 7.39 7.87
N ASP A 266 -0.40 7.39 7.30
CA ASP A 266 0.88 7.18 8.01
C ASP A 266 1.33 8.45 8.73
N TYR A 267 0.50 8.94 9.64
CA TYR A 267 0.64 10.25 10.29
C TYR A 267 2.01 10.45 10.95
N ARG A 268 2.60 9.41 11.58
CA ARG A 268 3.94 9.54 12.18
C ARG A 268 5.06 9.70 11.14
N GLU A 269 5.07 8.94 10.05
CA GLU A 269 6.11 9.09 9.02
C GLU A 269 5.94 10.39 8.22
N ASN A 270 4.70 10.75 7.89
CA ASN A 270 4.39 12.04 7.28
C ASN A 270 4.81 13.22 8.18
N SER A 271 4.56 13.15 9.49
CA SER A 271 5.02 14.16 10.45
C SER A 271 6.55 14.18 10.61
N LYS A 272 7.23 13.03 10.58
CA LYS A 272 8.71 12.96 10.58
C LYS A 272 9.28 13.61 9.31
N ASN A 273 8.73 13.31 8.14
CA ASN A 273 9.20 13.85 6.86
C ASN A 273 8.93 15.35 6.74
N GLU A 274 7.78 15.84 7.20
CA GLU A 274 7.50 17.28 7.27
C GLU A 274 8.41 18.02 8.28
N LYS A 275 8.90 17.34 9.33
CA LYS A 275 9.88 17.87 10.31
C LYS A 275 11.34 17.90 9.81
N LYS A 276 11.71 17.08 8.82
CA LYS A 276 13.05 17.09 8.19
C LYS A 276 13.27 18.28 7.25
N ARG A 277 12.18 18.80 6.67
CA ARG A 277 12.18 19.87 5.66
C ARG A 277 12.37 21.25 6.30
N SER A 278 12.99 22.17 5.56
CA SER A 278 13.12 23.58 5.96
C SER A 278 11.76 24.30 5.99
N LYS A 279 11.72 25.49 6.59
CA LYS A 279 10.50 26.30 6.63
C LYS A 279 10.01 26.66 5.22
N GLU A 280 10.90 27.10 4.33
CA GLU A 280 10.55 27.48 2.96
C GLU A 280 10.08 26.29 2.12
N GLU A 281 10.74 25.13 2.25
CA GLU A 281 10.30 23.87 1.63
C GLU A 281 8.90 23.48 2.11
N ARG A 282 8.62 23.59 3.42
CA ARG A 282 7.29 23.29 3.97
C ARG A 282 6.22 24.27 3.48
N GLU A 283 6.52 25.57 3.37
CA GLU A 283 5.59 26.56 2.82
C GLU A 283 5.33 26.35 1.32
N LEU A 284 6.34 25.92 0.55
CA LEU A 284 6.20 25.58 -0.87
C LEU A 284 5.33 24.32 -1.06
N LEU A 285 5.62 23.24 -0.33
CA LEU A 285 4.84 22.00 -0.43
C LEU A 285 3.40 22.15 0.10
N ASN A 286 3.15 23.02 1.08
CA ASN A 286 1.79 23.35 1.49
C ASN A 286 0.97 24.00 0.37
N LYS A 287 1.61 24.79 -0.52
CA LYS A 287 0.97 25.33 -1.73
C LYS A 287 0.80 24.25 -2.81
N ALA A 288 1.60 23.18 -2.79
CA ALA A 288 1.49 22.05 -3.71
C ALA A 288 0.38 21.04 -3.34
N LYS A 289 0.00 20.92 -2.05
CA LYS A 289 -1.01 19.95 -1.55
C LYS A 289 -2.32 19.85 -2.39
N PRO A 290 -2.88 20.92 -2.99
CA PRO A 290 -4.06 20.79 -3.86
C PRO A 290 -3.87 19.89 -5.10
N PHE A 291 -2.65 19.81 -5.65
CA PHE A 291 -2.38 19.01 -6.86
C PHE A 291 -2.43 17.49 -6.60
N ALA A 292 -2.29 17.04 -5.35
CA ALA A 292 -2.51 15.63 -4.97
C ALA A 292 -3.95 15.14 -5.22
N ARG A 293 -4.91 16.05 -5.50
CA ARG A 293 -6.26 15.65 -5.92
C ARG A 293 -6.37 15.25 -7.40
N MET A 294 -5.33 15.51 -8.20
CA MET A 294 -5.34 15.33 -9.67
C MET A 294 -4.08 14.64 -10.22
N MET A 295 -3.19 14.19 -9.34
CA MET A 295 -1.94 13.49 -9.67
C MET A 295 -1.88 12.20 -8.87
N ASN A 296 -1.32 11.14 -9.47
CA ASN A 296 -1.07 9.88 -8.75
C ASN A 296 0.03 10.09 -7.68
N HIS A 297 0.22 9.11 -6.78
CA HIS A 297 1.23 9.18 -5.72
C HIS A 297 2.64 9.48 -6.24
N ASP A 298 3.15 8.65 -7.13
CA ASP A 298 4.51 8.74 -7.68
C ASP A 298 4.73 10.06 -8.45
N ASP A 299 3.73 10.51 -9.19
CA ASP A 299 3.77 11.77 -9.94
C ASP A 299 3.79 12.98 -9.00
N PHE A 300 3.01 12.93 -7.92
CA PHE A 300 2.95 14.00 -6.92
C PHE A 300 4.23 14.06 -6.08
N GLU A 301 4.84 12.93 -5.72
CA GLU A 301 6.15 12.89 -5.06
C GLU A 301 7.24 13.49 -5.98
N GLN A 302 7.28 13.08 -7.24
CA GLN A 302 8.22 13.64 -8.23
C GLN A 302 8.02 15.14 -8.45
N PHE A 303 6.78 15.62 -8.49
CA PHE A 303 6.47 17.05 -8.57
C PHE A 303 6.93 17.81 -7.32
N CYS A 304 6.66 17.26 -6.14
CA CYS A 304 7.09 17.85 -4.87
C CYS A 304 8.62 17.92 -4.74
N GLN A 305 9.34 16.86 -5.13
CA GLN A 305 10.80 16.86 -5.12
C GLN A 305 11.37 17.79 -6.20
N GLY A 306 10.76 17.86 -7.39
CA GLY A 306 11.14 18.84 -8.43
C GLY A 306 11.00 20.29 -7.98
N LEU A 307 9.95 20.62 -7.21
CA LEU A 307 9.77 21.94 -6.58
C LEU A 307 10.84 22.24 -5.51
N ILE A 308 11.23 21.23 -4.72
CA ILE A 308 12.32 21.34 -3.74
C ILE A 308 13.66 21.57 -4.46
N ASP A 309 13.96 20.80 -5.50
CA ASP A 309 15.17 20.92 -6.31
C ASP A 309 15.25 22.31 -6.97
N GLU A 310 14.14 22.83 -7.49
CA GLU A 310 14.08 24.18 -8.08
C GLU A 310 14.30 25.27 -7.02
N LEU A 311 13.68 25.17 -5.85
CA LEU A 311 13.88 26.12 -4.75
C LEU A 311 15.36 26.14 -4.30
N ASN A 312 15.94 24.96 -4.11
CA ASN A 312 17.33 24.81 -3.68
C ASN A 312 18.32 25.33 -4.74
N LEU A 313 18.05 25.10 -6.03
CA LEU A 313 18.82 25.70 -7.13
C LEU A 313 18.70 27.22 -7.17
N ARG A 314 17.49 27.79 -6.98
CA ARG A 314 17.27 29.24 -6.93
C ARG A 314 18.02 29.90 -5.78
N GLN A 315 17.96 29.31 -4.57
CA GLN A 315 18.74 29.76 -3.40
C GLN A 315 20.24 29.72 -3.68
N ALA A 316 20.76 28.59 -4.17
CA ALA A 316 22.19 28.41 -4.46
C ALA A 316 22.71 29.37 -5.55
N ILE A 317 21.93 29.60 -6.61
CA ILE A 317 22.26 30.58 -7.66
C ILE A 317 22.31 32.00 -7.09
N ALA A 318 21.35 32.39 -6.24
CA ALA A 318 21.35 33.71 -5.61
C ALA A 318 22.58 33.92 -4.69
N GLN A 319 22.94 32.91 -3.90
CA GLN A 319 24.10 32.97 -3.03
C GLN A 319 25.43 33.03 -3.82
N LEU A 320 25.56 32.24 -4.88
CA LEU A 320 26.72 32.32 -5.80
C LEU A 320 26.80 33.68 -6.53
N GLN A 321 25.67 34.36 -6.76
CA GLN A 321 25.65 35.73 -7.29
C GLN A 321 26.06 36.77 -6.22
N GLU A 322 25.63 36.62 -4.96
CA GLU A 322 26.10 37.44 -3.83
C GLU A 322 27.63 37.33 -3.71
N TRP A 323 28.16 36.11 -3.64
CA TRP A 323 29.60 35.85 -3.54
C TRP A 323 30.39 36.50 -4.68
N ARG A 324 29.93 36.36 -5.94
CA ARG A 324 30.56 37.01 -7.09
C ARG A 324 30.54 38.54 -6.99
N SER A 325 29.45 39.14 -6.49
CA SER A 325 29.38 40.59 -6.28
C SER A 325 30.38 41.08 -5.22
N LEU A 326 30.64 40.25 -4.21
CA LEU A 326 31.65 40.43 -3.17
C LEU A 326 33.08 40.05 -3.61
N ARG A 327 33.27 39.70 -4.90
CA ARG A 327 34.53 39.24 -5.52
C ARG A 327 35.10 37.94 -4.95
N ILE A 328 34.26 37.10 -4.35
CA ILE A 328 34.59 35.74 -3.94
C ILE A 328 34.52 34.84 -5.18
N GLY A 329 35.65 34.24 -5.56
CA GLY A 329 35.78 33.43 -6.78
C GLY A 329 35.53 31.93 -6.59
N ASP A 330 35.83 31.40 -5.39
CA ASP A 330 35.93 29.95 -5.15
C ASP A 330 34.92 29.47 -4.09
N LEU A 331 34.49 28.22 -4.22
CA LEU A 331 33.58 27.59 -3.26
C LEU A 331 34.19 27.53 -1.84
N ARG A 332 35.50 27.26 -1.72
CA ARG A 332 36.23 27.25 -0.43
C ARG A 332 36.33 28.63 0.22
N SER A 333 36.44 29.72 -0.57
CA SER A 333 36.49 31.08 -0.03
C SER A 333 35.08 31.59 0.33
N GLY A 334 34.04 31.15 -0.39
CA GLY A 334 32.64 31.40 -0.04
C GLY A 334 32.14 30.66 1.20
N GLU A 335 32.50 29.38 1.37
CA GLU A 335 32.17 28.63 2.60
C GLU A 335 32.74 29.34 3.85
N LYS A 336 34.02 29.73 3.80
CA LYS A 336 34.66 30.50 4.88
C LYS A 336 33.98 31.85 5.12
N TYR A 337 33.54 32.53 4.05
CA TYR A 337 32.80 33.78 4.17
C TYR A 337 31.47 33.58 4.90
N GLU A 338 30.70 32.53 4.60
CA GLU A 338 29.43 32.25 5.30
C GLU A 338 29.66 31.81 6.75
N GLN A 339 30.67 30.99 7.03
CA GLN A 339 31.06 30.64 8.41
C GLN A 339 31.42 31.90 9.22
N GLU A 340 32.17 32.85 8.63
CA GLU A 340 32.46 34.13 9.26
C GLU A 340 31.22 35.04 9.39
N LYS A 341 30.35 35.10 8.37
CA LYS A 341 29.10 35.88 8.34
C LYS A 341 28.14 35.39 9.43
N ALA A 342 27.92 34.08 9.55
CA ALA A 342 27.16 33.47 10.63
C ALA A 342 27.79 33.73 12.01
N THR A 343 29.11 33.60 12.14
CA THR A 343 29.83 33.90 13.40
C THR A 343 29.70 35.37 13.80
N ARG A 344 29.74 36.31 12.84
CA ARG A 344 29.52 37.75 13.08
C ARG A 344 28.08 38.03 13.50
N ILE A 345 27.10 37.40 12.85
CA ILE A 345 25.67 37.49 13.24
C ILE A 345 25.47 36.98 14.67
N GLN A 346 25.97 35.80 15.02
CA GLN A 346 25.88 35.27 16.39
C GLN A 346 26.55 36.19 17.43
N LYS A 347 27.71 36.78 17.11
CA LYS A 347 28.40 37.75 17.98
C LYS A 347 27.75 39.13 18.04
N SER A 348 26.88 39.47 17.08
CA SER A 348 26.12 40.74 17.07
C SER A 348 24.89 40.72 17.96
N ILE A 349 24.44 39.53 18.41
CA ILE A 349 23.37 39.39 19.41
C ILE A 349 23.92 39.89 20.77
N PRO A 350 23.39 40.96 21.37
CA PRO A 350 24.03 41.59 22.54
C PRO A 350 24.04 40.69 23.78
N LEU A 351 25.22 40.22 24.16
CA LEU A 351 25.46 39.41 25.37
C LEU A 351 25.46 40.28 26.64
N GLY A 352 24.47 41.17 26.81
CA GLY A 352 24.56 42.23 27.83
C GLY A 352 23.31 43.04 28.21
N SER A 353 22.10 42.76 27.69
CA SER A 353 20.89 43.45 28.21
C SER A 353 20.35 42.72 29.45
N MET A 354 20.59 43.30 30.63
CA MET A 354 20.13 42.81 31.93
C MET A 354 18.65 43.19 32.19
N ASP A 355 17.77 42.88 31.25
CA ASP A 355 16.37 43.26 31.33
C ASP A 355 15.58 42.42 32.35
N ARG A 356 14.92 43.16 33.25
CA ARG A 356 14.22 42.68 34.45
C ARG A 356 13.08 41.70 34.16
N GLU A 357 12.61 41.63 32.93
CA GLU A 357 11.50 40.78 32.49
C GLU A 357 11.87 39.28 32.37
N ARG A 358 13.15 38.93 32.14
CA ARG A 358 13.54 37.52 32.00
C ARG A 358 13.29 36.69 33.26
N LEU A 359 13.40 37.28 34.44
CA LEU A 359 13.12 36.63 35.73
C LEU A 359 11.63 36.27 35.89
N ALA A 360 10.71 37.09 35.36
CA ALA A 360 9.27 36.82 35.42
C ALA A 360 8.84 35.68 34.47
N THR A 361 9.55 35.47 33.37
CA THR A 361 9.23 34.42 32.37
C THR A 361 9.75 33.01 32.71
N SER A 362 10.52 32.84 33.79
CA SER A 362 11.17 31.56 34.12
C SER A 362 10.22 30.42 34.53
N GLN A 363 8.90 30.65 34.57
CA GLN A 363 7.87 29.61 34.77
C GLN A 363 7.20 29.09 33.48
N ARG A 364 7.60 29.54 32.29
CA ARG A 364 7.16 28.89 31.03
C ARG A 364 8.32 28.24 30.29
N ASN A 365 8.35 26.91 30.38
CA ASN A 365 9.24 26.01 29.65
C ASN A 365 9.01 26.10 28.13
N LYS A 366 9.49 27.18 27.51
CA LYS A 366 9.48 27.39 26.08
C LYS A 366 10.90 27.14 25.57
N GLN A 367 11.16 25.89 25.19
CA GLN A 367 12.40 25.48 24.55
C GLN A 367 12.71 26.44 23.38
N GLN A 368 13.98 26.81 23.20
CA GLN A 368 14.40 27.50 21.99
C GLN A 368 14.01 26.64 20.77
N PRO A 369 13.55 27.24 19.66
CA PRO A 369 13.30 26.47 18.46
C PRO A 369 14.59 25.72 18.09
N PRO A 370 14.52 24.44 17.69
CA PRO A 370 15.69 23.72 17.23
C PRO A 370 16.30 24.47 16.03
N PRO A 371 17.63 24.38 15.83
CA PRO A 371 18.25 24.96 14.64
C PRO A 371 17.55 24.40 13.39
N GLU A 372 17.22 25.28 12.45
CA GLU A 372 16.55 24.85 11.21
C GLU A 372 17.45 23.84 10.46
N PRO A 373 16.86 22.79 9.88
CA PRO A 373 17.63 21.80 9.13
C PRO A 373 18.35 22.50 7.96
N PRO A 374 19.60 22.14 7.65
CA PRO A 374 20.35 22.79 6.57
C PRO A 374 19.60 22.62 5.25
N SER A 375 19.32 23.74 4.58
CA SER A 375 18.64 23.76 3.28
C SER A 375 19.38 22.90 2.27
N GLY A 376 18.66 22.19 1.39
CA GLY A 376 19.27 21.40 0.31
C GLY A 376 20.20 22.23 -0.59
N ALA A 377 19.95 23.54 -0.68
CA ALA A 377 20.82 24.52 -1.33
C ALA A 377 22.27 24.46 -0.83
N ALA A 378 22.52 24.23 0.46
CA ALA A 378 23.86 24.17 1.03
C ALA A 378 24.71 23.03 0.42
N LEU A 379 24.09 21.92 0.02
CA LEU A 379 24.77 20.80 -0.66
C LEU A 379 25.23 21.17 -2.08
N LEU A 380 24.57 22.15 -2.72
CA LEU A 380 24.86 22.61 -4.08
C LEU A 380 26.01 23.62 -4.16
N ILE A 381 26.60 23.98 -3.01
CA ILE A 381 27.67 24.99 -2.88
C ILE A 381 28.86 24.46 -2.07
N LEU A 382 28.89 23.15 -1.79
CA LEU A 382 29.99 22.50 -1.07
C LEU A 382 31.33 22.65 -1.84
N PRO A 383 32.47 22.74 -1.13
CA PRO A 383 33.81 22.82 -1.73
C PRO A 383 34.14 21.74 -2.77
N GLU A 384 33.54 20.56 -2.64
CA GLU A 384 33.65 19.45 -3.59
C GLU A 384 32.25 19.01 -4.01
N LEU A 385 31.81 19.51 -5.17
CA LEU A 385 30.56 19.09 -5.79
C LEU A 385 30.72 17.69 -6.39
N PRO A 386 29.82 16.73 -6.12
CA PRO A 386 29.91 15.39 -6.71
C PRO A 386 29.90 15.45 -8.25
N ILE A 387 30.99 15.00 -8.87
CA ILE A 387 31.12 14.95 -10.33
C ILE A 387 30.06 13.98 -10.86
N ARG A 388 29.08 14.48 -11.63
CA ARG A 388 28.13 13.66 -12.40
C ARG A 388 28.88 12.97 -13.56
N SER A 389 29.59 11.90 -13.23
CA SER A 389 30.41 11.14 -14.19
C SER A 389 29.53 10.47 -15.26
N THR A 390 29.87 10.72 -16.53
CA THR A 390 29.17 10.17 -17.69
C THR A 390 29.62 8.73 -17.96
N ALA A 391 28.87 7.76 -17.42
CA ALA A 391 29.15 6.35 -17.63
C ALA A 391 28.83 5.88 -19.07
N ILE A 392 29.86 5.73 -19.91
CA ILE A 392 29.77 5.10 -21.23
C ILE A 392 30.99 4.18 -21.43
N HIS A 393 30.73 2.86 -21.47
CA HIS A 393 31.65 1.73 -21.76
C HIS A 393 32.91 1.58 -20.86
N GLY A 394 33.26 0.39 -20.38
CA GLY A 394 32.60 -0.92 -20.46
C GLY A 394 33.32 -1.96 -19.58
N THR A 395 32.68 -3.09 -19.31
CA THR A 395 33.26 -4.21 -18.52
C THR A 395 33.98 -5.22 -19.43
N PRO A 396 34.87 -6.06 -18.85
CA PRO A 396 34.43 -7.43 -18.58
C PRO A 396 34.82 -8.00 -17.20
N ASN A 397 33.94 -8.88 -16.70
CA ASN A 397 34.15 -9.98 -15.74
C ASN A 397 34.82 -9.73 -14.36
N GLY A 398 34.09 -10.06 -13.29
CA GLY A 398 34.59 -10.22 -11.92
C GLY A 398 33.44 -10.24 -10.90
N GLU A 399 33.23 -11.35 -10.20
CA GLU A 399 32.16 -11.52 -9.19
C GLU A 399 32.68 -11.37 -7.73
N PRO A 400 31.81 -11.32 -6.69
CA PRO A 400 31.91 -10.30 -5.63
C PRO A 400 32.52 -10.77 -4.30
N PRO A 401 32.53 -9.89 -3.28
CA PRO A 401 31.66 -10.18 -2.13
C PRO A 401 30.82 -8.99 -1.61
N LYS A 402 29.93 -9.28 -0.64
CA LYS A 402 28.83 -8.42 -0.14
C LYS A 402 29.25 -7.48 1.00
N ALA A 403 28.70 -6.25 1.04
CA ALA A 403 28.46 -5.50 2.27
C ALA A 403 27.36 -4.42 2.12
N ALA A 404 26.66 -4.12 3.22
CA ALA A 404 25.83 -2.94 3.52
C ALA A 404 24.96 -2.29 2.40
N LYS A 405 23.64 -2.47 2.50
CA LYS A 405 22.67 -1.52 1.91
C LYS A 405 22.51 -0.31 2.83
N ALA A 406 22.71 0.89 2.27
CA ALA A 406 22.12 2.14 2.74
C ALA A 406 21.51 2.83 1.53
N GLU A 407 20.19 3.04 1.54
CA GLU A 407 19.44 3.53 0.37
C GLU A 407 19.20 5.04 0.49
N SER A 408 19.57 5.79 -0.54
CA SER A 408 19.43 7.25 -0.60
C SER A 408 18.99 7.73 -1.98
N ASN A 409 18.18 8.80 -1.97
CA ASN A 409 17.41 9.40 -3.06
C ASN A 409 17.96 9.33 -4.51
N GLY A 410 17.00 9.11 -5.43
CA GLY A 410 16.59 10.20 -6.32
C GLY A 410 17.40 10.41 -7.61
N LYS A 411 17.02 9.69 -8.68
CA LYS A 411 17.34 10.10 -10.06
C LYS A 411 16.21 10.94 -10.65
N HIS A 412 16.26 12.26 -10.52
CA HIS A 412 15.47 13.13 -11.39
C HIS A 412 16.07 13.22 -12.80
N ALA A 413 15.31 12.73 -13.77
CA ALA A 413 15.35 13.16 -15.16
C ALA A 413 13.98 13.80 -15.46
N ASN A 414 13.96 14.94 -16.15
CA ASN A 414 12.76 15.77 -16.31
C ASN A 414 12.22 15.73 -17.75
N GLY A 415 10.91 15.90 -17.93
CA GLY A 415 10.26 16.19 -19.22
C GLY A 415 9.59 15.00 -19.91
N GLY A 416 8.37 14.65 -19.48
CA GLY A 416 7.47 13.75 -20.21
C GLY A 416 6.50 14.49 -21.15
N SER A 417 5.87 13.76 -22.07
CA SER A 417 4.68 14.19 -22.84
C SER A 417 3.84 12.96 -23.25
N VAL A 418 2.54 13.14 -23.50
CA VAL A 418 1.49 12.15 -23.21
C VAL A 418 0.38 12.18 -24.28
N VAL A 419 -0.02 11.10 -24.97
CA VAL A 419 0.68 9.80 -25.20
C VAL A 419 0.98 9.61 -26.71
N VAL A 420 0.26 8.91 -27.61
CA VAL A 420 -0.92 8.01 -27.56
C VAL A 420 -0.79 6.94 -28.66
N ALA A 421 -1.08 5.67 -28.32
CA ALA A 421 -1.29 4.50 -29.20
C ALA A 421 -0.16 4.01 -30.14
N ASN A 422 0.06 2.69 -30.09
CA ASN A 422 0.57 1.78 -31.14
C ASN A 422 1.51 2.32 -32.23
N GLY A 423 2.82 2.12 -32.04
CA GLY A 423 3.79 2.13 -33.13
C GLY A 423 5.15 1.60 -32.69
N THR A 424 5.68 0.56 -33.35
CA THR A 424 7.07 0.11 -33.19
C THR A 424 8.01 1.24 -33.63
N THR A 425 8.78 1.81 -32.71
CA THR A 425 9.68 2.93 -33.02
C THR A 425 10.89 2.45 -33.81
N PRO A 426 11.12 2.94 -35.05
CA PRO A 426 12.34 2.64 -35.77
C PRO A 426 13.52 3.38 -35.12
N THR A 427 14.70 2.78 -35.15
CA THR A 427 15.95 3.41 -34.72
C THR A 427 16.20 4.70 -35.53
N LYS A 428 16.26 5.86 -34.85
CA LYS A 428 16.54 7.15 -35.52
C LYS A 428 17.89 7.06 -36.25
N HIS A 429 17.87 7.13 -37.58
CA HIS A 429 19.08 7.27 -38.39
C HIS A 429 19.73 8.64 -38.11
N LYS A 430 21.04 8.64 -37.83
CA LYS A 430 21.82 9.87 -37.63
C LYS A 430 21.84 10.69 -38.92
N TYR A 431 21.17 11.83 -38.94
CA TYR A 431 21.10 12.68 -40.13
C TYR A 431 22.40 13.49 -40.29
N ILE A 432 23.28 13.01 -41.16
CA ILE A 432 24.46 13.78 -41.57
C ILE A 432 24.03 14.80 -42.63
N PRO A 433 24.16 16.12 -42.39
CA PRO A 433 23.84 17.12 -43.40
C PRO A 433 24.80 16.97 -44.59
N PRO A 434 24.31 16.85 -45.85
CA PRO A 434 25.20 16.73 -47.01
C PRO A 434 26.14 17.94 -47.15
N PRO A 435 27.30 17.83 -47.80
CA PRO A 435 28.11 19.00 -48.13
C PRO A 435 27.34 19.99 -49.02
N ILE A 436 27.77 21.26 -49.01
CA ILE A 436 27.35 22.27 -50.00
C ILE A 436 28.48 22.38 -51.03
N PRO A 437 28.22 22.21 -52.34
CA PRO A 437 29.25 22.35 -53.37
C PRO A 437 29.98 23.69 -53.28
N GLY A 438 31.32 23.65 -53.33
CA GLY A 438 32.18 24.82 -53.19
C GLY A 438 32.43 25.32 -51.75
N LEU A 439 31.72 24.78 -50.74
CA LEU A 439 31.93 25.16 -49.34
C LEU A 439 32.79 24.13 -48.60
N GLN A 440 34.07 24.45 -48.37
CA GLN A 440 34.93 23.65 -47.49
C GLN A 440 34.43 23.77 -46.03
N PRO A 441 34.41 22.69 -45.22
CA PRO A 441 34.11 22.78 -43.79
C PRO A 441 35.07 23.71 -43.03
N MET A 442 34.71 24.04 -41.79
CA MET A 442 35.58 24.73 -40.83
C MET A 442 35.55 23.94 -39.50
N PRO A 443 36.67 23.39 -39.02
CA PRO A 443 36.68 22.60 -37.79
C PRO A 443 36.41 23.50 -36.57
N LEU A 444 35.49 23.08 -35.71
CA LEU A 444 35.15 23.80 -34.48
C LEU A 444 35.86 23.18 -33.28
N SER A 445 36.59 23.99 -32.53
CA SER A 445 37.27 23.62 -31.28
C SER A 445 36.93 24.59 -30.17
N GLN A 446 37.13 24.18 -28.91
CA GLN A 446 36.80 25.02 -27.74
C GLN A 446 37.57 26.36 -27.75
N ASP A 447 38.75 26.41 -28.38
CA ASP A 447 39.58 27.62 -28.51
C ASP A 447 39.16 28.54 -29.66
N ASN A 448 38.50 28.02 -30.70
CA ASN A 448 38.12 28.78 -31.90
C ASN A 448 36.61 29.07 -32.03
N ALA A 449 35.80 28.45 -31.17
CA ALA A 449 34.35 28.48 -31.19
C ALA A 449 33.79 28.62 -29.76
N PRO A 450 33.67 29.86 -29.23
CA PRO A 450 32.91 30.09 -28.00
C PRO A 450 31.48 29.57 -28.16
N ASP A 451 30.88 29.17 -27.04
CA ASP A 451 29.53 28.58 -26.97
C ASP A 451 29.38 27.19 -27.66
N LEU A 452 30.46 26.56 -28.14
CA LEU A 452 30.43 25.21 -28.76
C LEU A 452 29.83 24.14 -27.84
N HIS A 453 30.10 24.23 -26.54
CA HIS A 453 29.55 23.34 -25.50
C HIS A 453 28.02 23.40 -25.33
N LEU A 454 27.34 24.36 -25.96
CA LEU A 454 25.88 24.47 -25.99
C LEU A 454 25.24 23.76 -27.20
N LEU A 455 26.04 23.17 -28.09
CA LEU A 455 25.57 22.42 -29.25
C LEU A 455 25.58 20.91 -28.98
N THR A 456 24.59 20.18 -29.51
CA THR A 456 24.72 18.72 -29.62
C THR A 456 25.78 18.32 -30.67
N PRO A 457 26.34 17.10 -30.61
CA PRO A 457 27.35 16.65 -31.58
C PRO A 457 26.89 16.60 -33.05
N GLU A 458 25.57 16.64 -33.30
CA GLU A 458 25.00 16.71 -34.65
C GLU A 458 24.86 18.18 -35.13
N GLU A 459 24.53 19.10 -34.22
CA GLU A 459 24.52 20.54 -34.48
C GLU A 459 25.92 21.12 -34.66
N ALA A 460 26.91 20.62 -33.92
CA ALA A 460 28.31 20.97 -34.13
C ALA A 460 28.76 20.66 -35.57
N LYS A 461 28.48 19.45 -36.06
CA LYS A 461 28.78 19.03 -37.45
C LYS A 461 28.01 19.84 -38.49
N LEU A 462 26.77 20.22 -38.22
CA LEU A 462 26.02 21.15 -39.06
C LEU A 462 26.72 22.53 -39.13
N CYS A 463 27.20 23.04 -37.99
CA CYS A 463 27.91 24.31 -37.92
C CYS A 463 29.27 24.26 -38.66
N GLU A 464 30.04 23.19 -38.51
CA GLU A 464 31.27 22.93 -39.27
C GLU A 464 31.01 22.89 -40.79
N ALA A 465 30.01 22.12 -41.22
CA ALA A 465 29.66 21.94 -42.62
C ALA A 465 29.06 23.19 -43.29
N LEU A 466 28.48 24.11 -42.51
CA LEU A 466 27.90 25.36 -43.00
C LEU A 466 28.81 26.58 -42.80
N ARG A 467 30.00 26.43 -42.17
CA ARG A 467 30.82 27.56 -41.67
C ARG A 467 29.98 28.56 -40.88
N LEU A 468 29.39 28.10 -39.78
CA LEU A 468 28.59 28.89 -38.86
C LEU A 468 29.16 28.74 -37.46
N GLN A 469 29.31 29.85 -36.72
CA GLN A 469 29.74 29.80 -35.32
C GLN A 469 28.55 29.44 -34.41
N PRO A 470 28.76 28.81 -33.24
CA PRO A 470 27.68 28.34 -32.37
C PRO A 470 26.66 29.41 -31.98
N LYS A 471 27.12 30.61 -31.61
CA LYS A 471 26.27 31.72 -31.18
C LYS A 471 25.28 32.20 -32.27
N PRO A 472 25.73 32.53 -33.51
CA PRO A 472 24.82 32.73 -34.64
C PRO A 472 23.84 31.58 -34.90
N TYR A 473 24.29 30.32 -34.79
CA TYR A 473 23.39 29.17 -34.98
C TYR A 473 22.28 29.10 -33.92
N LEU A 474 22.63 29.30 -32.63
CA LEU A 474 21.67 29.28 -31.53
C LEU A 474 20.60 30.38 -31.69
N MET A 475 20.98 31.57 -32.14
CA MET A 475 20.01 32.65 -32.44
C MET A 475 19.06 32.29 -33.59
N ILE A 476 19.56 31.62 -34.64
CA ILE A 476 18.72 31.14 -35.76
C ILE A 476 17.78 30.02 -35.28
N LYS A 477 18.27 29.10 -34.45
CA LYS A 477 17.48 28.04 -33.82
C LYS A 477 16.34 28.61 -32.98
N GLU A 478 16.62 29.59 -32.11
CA GLU A 478 15.58 30.26 -31.32
C GLU A 478 14.49 30.88 -32.22
N GLN A 479 14.88 31.63 -33.25
CA GLN A 479 13.93 32.32 -34.13
C GLN A 479 13.07 31.35 -34.95
N ILE A 480 13.63 30.26 -35.47
CA ILE A 480 12.88 29.25 -36.23
C ILE A 480 11.86 28.53 -35.33
N LEU A 481 12.27 28.11 -34.12
CA LEU A 481 11.38 27.46 -33.16
C LEU A 481 10.26 28.40 -32.72
N LYS A 482 10.58 29.67 -32.45
CA LYS A 482 9.61 30.71 -32.06
C LYS A 482 8.56 30.99 -33.13
N GLU A 483 8.91 30.89 -34.41
CA GLU A 483 7.95 31.01 -35.51
C GLU A 483 7.14 29.72 -35.72
N ALA A 484 7.79 28.55 -35.62
CA ALA A 484 7.11 27.25 -35.73
C ALA A 484 6.05 27.05 -34.65
N VAL A 485 6.28 27.54 -33.42
CA VAL A 485 5.27 27.52 -32.33
C VAL A 485 3.99 28.27 -32.73
N LYS A 486 4.08 29.41 -33.43
CA LYS A 486 2.89 30.12 -33.94
C LYS A 486 2.11 29.30 -34.97
N GLY A 487 2.81 28.47 -35.74
CA GLY A 487 2.24 27.56 -36.74
C GLY A 487 1.82 26.20 -36.18
N ASN A 488 1.60 26.07 -34.87
CA ASN A 488 1.31 24.81 -34.17
C ASN A 488 2.37 23.71 -34.44
N GLY A 489 3.64 24.10 -34.36
CA GLY A 489 4.80 23.26 -34.69
C GLY A 489 5.15 23.21 -36.18
N SER A 490 4.30 23.75 -37.06
CA SER A 490 4.49 23.70 -38.52
C SER A 490 5.08 25.00 -39.10
N LEU A 491 5.96 24.88 -40.11
CA LEU A 491 6.59 26.03 -40.78
C LEU A 491 6.93 25.69 -42.25
N LYS A 492 6.75 26.65 -43.16
CA LYS A 492 7.08 26.45 -44.59
C LYS A 492 8.57 26.67 -44.84
N LYS A 493 9.16 25.84 -45.72
CA LYS A 493 10.59 25.93 -46.06
C LYS A 493 11.04 27.29 -46.61
N LYS A 494 10.13 28.09 -47.20
CA LYS A 494 10.41 29.49 -47.61
C LYS A 494 10.62 30.39 -46.38
N GLN A 495 9.68 30.36 -45.43
CA GLN A 495 9.75 31.14 -44.19
C GLN A 495 10.99 30.75 -43.36
N GLY A 496 11.29 29.46 -43.23
CA GLY A 496 12.50 28.99 -42.55
C GLY A 496 13.80 29.57 -43.13
N LYS A 497 13.90 29.69 -44.47
CA LYS A 497 15.04 30.36 -45.13
C LYS A 497 15.08 31.86 -44.88
N GLU A 498 13.93 32.54 -44.94
CA GLU A 498 13.80 33.98 -44.70
C GLU A 498 14.18 34.35 -43.25
N ILE A 499 13.81 33.52 -42.27
CA ILE A 499 14.20 33.66 -40.86
C ILE A 499 15.72 33.50 -40.66
N CYS A 500 16.36 32.56 -41.37
CA CYS A 500 17.80 32.31 -41.22
C CYS A 500 18.66 33.55 -41.53
N ARG A 501 18.20 34.46 -42.42
CA ARG A 501 18.99 35.60 -42.95
C ARG A 501 20.40 35.23 -43.46
N LEU A 502 20.55 33.98 -43.91
CA LEU A 502 21.75 33.42 -44.52
C LEU A 502 21.52 33.15 -46.01
N ASP A 503 22.57 32.70 -46.69
CA ASP A 503 22.46 32.11 -48.03
C ASP A 503 21.31 31.07 -48.14
N THR A 504 20.70 31.02 -49.31
CA THR A 504 19.53 30.20 -49.65
C THR A 504 19.80 28.69 -49.58
N GLN A 505 21.05 28.23 -49.74
CA GLN A 505 21.42 26.84 -49.47
C GLN A 505 21.61 26.63 -47.96
N LYS A 506 22.41 27.47 -47.29
CA LYS A 506 22.69 27.34 -45.85
C LYS A 506 21.41 27.32 -45.00
N GLY A 507 20.54 28.32 -45.16
CA GLY A 507 19.25 28.36 -44.45
C GLY A 507 18.31 27.21 -44.81
N GLY A 508 18.42 26.69 -46.04
CA GLY A 508 17.73 25.46 -46.45
C GLY A 508 18.17 24.24 -45.65
N ARG A 509 19.49 24.07 -45.44
CA ARG A 509 20.04 22.92 -44.69
C ARG A 509 19.75 22.99 -43.20
N ILE A 510 19.73 24.19 -42.61
CA ILE A 510 19.32 24.40 -41.20
C ILE A 510 17.86 23.98 -41.02
N PHE A 511 16.96 24.42 -41.91
CA PHE A 511 15.55 24.01 -41.89
C PHE A 511 15.40 22.48 -42.06
N ASP A 512 16.08 21.89 -43.05
CA ASP A 512 16.01 20.44 -43.29
C ASP A 512 16.53 19.62 -42.09
N PHE A 513 17.57 20.11 -41.39
CA PHE A 513 18.06 19.51 -40.15
C PHE A 513 17.00 19.58 -39.03
N MET A 514 16.34 20.72 -38.83
CA MET A 514 15.33 20.88 -37.77
C MET A 514 14.07 20.04 -38.02
N VAL A 515 13.71 19.81 -39.28
CA VAL A 515 12.66 18.85 -39.65
C VAL A 515 13.09 17.41 -39.33
N ASN A 516 14.31 17.01 -39.71
CA ASN A 516 14.81 15.65 -39.47
C ASN A 516 15.08 15.36 -37.97
N ALA A 517 15.43 16.38 -37.18
CA ALA A 517 15.52 16.27 -35.72
C ALA A 517 14.14 16.05 -35.05
N GLY A 518 13.06 16.42 -35.74
CA GLY A 518 11.68 16.40 -35.23
C GLY A 518 11.29 17.65 -34.44
N TRP A 519 11.97 18.78 -34.65
CA TRP A 519 11.69 20.04 -33.94
C TRP A 519 10.74 20.98 -34.69
N VAL A 520 10.56 20.75 -36.00
CA VAL A 520 9.68 21.55 -36.87
C VAL A 520 8.97 20.60 -37.84
N VAL A 521 7.65 20.71 -37.95
CA VAL A 521 6.87 20.02 -38.99
C VAL A 521 6.91 20.86 -40.27
N LYS A 522 7.14 20.23 -41.42
CA LYS A 522 7.15 20.93 -42.71
C LYS A 522 5.71 21.20 -43.19
N ALA A 523 5.36 22.48 -43.31
CA ALA A 523 4.12 22.98 -43.93
C ALA A 523 4.30 23.35 -45.42
#